data_AF-A0A4Y4C7N9-F1
#
_entry.id   AF-A0A4Y4C7N9-F1
#
_cell.length_a   1.000
_cell.length_b   1.000
_cell.length_c   1.000
_cell.angle_alpha   90.00
_cell.angle_beta   90.00
_cell.angle_gamma   90.00
#
_symmetry.space_group_name_H-M   'P 1'
#
loop_
_entity.id
_entity.type
_entity.pdbx_description
1 polymer ?
#
loop_
_entity_poly.entity_id
_entity_poly.type
_entity_poly.pdbx_seq_one_letter_code
_entity_poly.pdbx_strand_id
1 'polypeptide(L)' 'MKKRADAMGALIRSGIDPDAAARIAGIDGVKFIGGRPITLKFDES' A
#
# COMPACT_ATOMS: atom_id res chain seq x y z
N MET A 1 10.88 8.45 -6.10
CA MET A 1 10.10 7.65 -5.13
C MET A 1 8.64 7.46 -5.53
N LYS A 2 7.87 8.54 -5.80
CA LYS A 2 6.43 8.48 -6.15
C LYS A 2 6.06 7.43 -7.22
N LYS A 3 6.75 7.42 -8.38
CA LYS A 3 6.47 6.47 -9.47
C LYS A 3 6.57 4.98 -9.04
N ARG A 4 7.54 4.64 -8.19
CA ARG A 4 7.71 3.26 -7.69
C ARG A 4 6.60 2.89 -6.71
N ALA A 5 6.24 3.82 -5.82
CA ALA A 5 5.14 3.61 -4.87
C ALA A 5 3.79 3.48 -5.59
N ASP A 6 3.54 4.30 -6.62
CA ASP A 6 2.34 4.21 -7.46
C ASP A 6 2.27 2.83 -8.16
N ALA A 7 3.40 2.36 -8.71
CA ALA A 7 3.51 1.03 -9.33
C ALA A 7 3.26 -0.11 -8.33
N MET A 8 3.86 -0.07 -7.14
CA MET A 8 3.63 -1.04 -6.06
C MET A 8 2.14 -1.10 -5.69
N GLY A 9 1.49 0.05 -5.54
CA GLY A 9 0.06 0.12 -5.25
C GLY A 9 -0.82 -0.48 -6.36
N ALA A 10 -0.43 -0.33 -7.62
CA ALA A 10 -1.12 -0.96 -8.74
C ALA A 10 -1.02 -2.49 -8.71
N LEU A 11 0.18 -3.02 -8.43
CA LEU A 11 0.43 -4.47 -8.31
C LEU A 11 -0.37 -5.09 -7.16
N ILE A 12 -0.41 -4.44 -6.00
CA ILE A 12 -1.19 -4.93 -4.84
C ILE A 12 -2.68 -4.97 -5.16
N ARG A 13 -3.21 -3.93 -5.84
CA ARG A 13 -4.62 -3.91 -6.25
C ARG A 13 -4.97 -4.94 -7.33
N SER A 14 -4.00 -5.42 -8.10
CA SER A 14 -4.18 -6.55 -9.01
C SER A 14 -4.08 -7.92 -8.32
N GLY A 15 -3.98 -7.96 -6.98
CA GLY A 15 -3.93 -9.19 -6.19
C GLY A 15 -2.53 -9.76 -6.00
N ILE A 16 -1.48 -9.04 -6.38
CA ILE A 16 -0.10 -9.48 -6.12
C ILE A 16 0.21 -9.27 -4.64
N ASP A 17 0.85 -10.27 -4.04
CA ASP A 17 1.35 -10.20 -2.67
C ASP A 17 2.21 -8.94 -2.45
N PRO A 18 2.05 -8.20 -1.34
CA PRO A 18 2.76 -6.95 -1.12
C PRO A 18 4.29 -7.05 -1.09
N ASP A 19 4.86 -8.15 -0.58
CA ASP A 19 6.31 -8.35 -0.55
C ASP A 19 6.85 -8.66 -1.96
N ALA A 20 6.07 -9.39 -2.76
CA ALA A 20 6.36 -9.56 -4.19
C ALA A 20 6.25 -8.24 -4.96
N ALA A 21 5.20 -7.45 -4.70
CA ALA A 21 4.99 -6.16 -5.34
C ALA A 21 6.12 -5.16 -5.03
N ALA A 22 6.62 -5.13 -3.79
CA ALA A 22 7.74 -4.29 -3.38
C ALA A 22 9.03 -4.62 -4.16
N ARG A 23 9.34 -5.92 -4.29
CA ARG A 23 10.47 -6.40 -5.11
C ARG A 23 10.33 -6.01 -6.58
N ILE A 24 9.16 -6.22 -7.17
CA ILE A 24 8.89 -5.86 -8.59
C ILE A 24 9.00 -4.35 -8.81
N ALA A 25 8.52 -3.54 -7.85
CA ALA A 25 8.58 -2.09 -7.91
C ALA A 25 9.97 -1.51 -7.57
N GLY A 26 10.93 -2.35 -7.16
CA GLY A 26 12.27 -1.93 -6.75
C GLY A 26 12.25 -1.06 -5.50
N ILE A 27 11.43 -1.43 -4.52
CA ILE A 27 11.34 -0.79 -3.20
C ILE A 27 11.78 -1.81 -2.15
N ASP A 28 12.94 -1.56 -1.55
CA ASP A 28 13.51 -2.38 -0.48
C ASP A 28 13.41 -1.66 0.86
N GLY A 29 13.45 -2.43 1.96
CA GLY A 29 13.45 -1.89 3.33
C GLY A 29 12.11 -1.32 3.78
N VAL A 30 11.04 -1.56 3.03
CA VAL A 30 9.67 -1.15 3.40
C VAL A 30 8.86 -2.35 3.86
N LYS A 31 8.02 -2.14 4.87
CA LYS A 31 7.05 -3.14 5.32
C LYS A 31 5.67 -2.71 4.84
N PHE A 32 4.98 -3.59 4.11
CA PHE A 32 3.58 -3.34 3.82
C PHE A 32 2.76 -3.45 5.11
N ILE A 33 1.95 -2.42 5.38
CA ILE A 33 1.00 -2.41 6.49
C ILE A 33 -0.40 -2.45 5.87
N GLY A 34 -1.06 -3.60 5.96
CA GLY A 34 -2.44 -3.73 5.54
C GLY A 34 -3.33 -2.77 6.34
N GLY A 35 -3.99 -1.84 5.65
CA GLY A 35 -4.96 -0.94 6.27
C GLY A 35 -6.23 -1.72 6.61
N ARG A 36 -6.68 -1.63 7.87
CA ARG A 36 -8.07 -1.94 8.20
C ARG A 36 -8.90 -0.68 7.93
N PRO A 37 -9.95 -0.74 7.10
CA PRO A 37 -10.87 0.37 6.97
C PRO A 37 -11.42 0.73 8.36
N ILE A 38 -11.29 1.99 8.75
CA ILE A 38 -11.95 2.54 9.93
C ILE A 38 -12.97 3.57 9.51
N THR A 39 -14.12 3.58 10.18
CA THR A 39 -15.09 4.66 10.04
C THR A 39 -14.66 5.79 10.97
N LEU A 40 -14.35 6.95 10.40
CA LEU A 40 -14.17 8.17 11.17
C LEU A 40 -15.56 8.66 11.60
N LYS A 41 -15.81 8.70 12.91
CA LYS A 41 -16.94 9.45 13.47
C LYS A 41 -16.48 10.87 13.71
N PHE A 42 -17.13 11.81 13.07
CA PHE A 42 -16.96 13.22 13.38
C PHE A 42 -17.73 13.51 14.66
N ASP A 43 -17.11 14.21 15.61
CA ASP A 43 -17.74 14.65 16.84
C ASP A 43 -18.76 15.76 16.51
N GLU A 44 -20.00 15.62 16.95
CA GLU A 44 -21.03 16.66 16.85
C GLU A 44 -20.93 17.53 18.11
N SER A 45 -19.91 18.38 18.16
CA SER A 45 -19.81 19.48 19.15
C SER A 45 -20.52 20.73 18.66
#